data_AF-A0A352KZX1-F1
#
_entry.id   AF-A0A352KZX1-F1
#
_cell.length_a   1.000
_cell.length_b   1.000
_cell.length_c   1.000
_cell.angle_alpha   90.00
_cell.angle_beta   90.00
_cell.angle_gamma   90.00
#
_symmetry.space_group_name_H-M   'P 1'
#
loop_
_entity.id
_entity.type
_entity.pdbx_description
1 polymer ?
#
loop_
_entity_poly.entity_id
_entity_poly.type
_entity_poly.pdbx_seq_one_letter_code
_entity_poly.pdbx_strand_id
1 'polypeptide(L)'
;LRGCAGAWPQLQVAPRLSAGDWEACLQLRQSCREQRVEGLMLKHVDAVYETGRVVGAWWKWKIEPFHCDAVLLYAQRGHGRRAGKYTEFTFGVRSGDTLVPFAKAYSGLTNAEIEEVDRFIRDNTLERFGPVSSVRAELVFELAFEGLQLSPRHKSGIAVRFPRISRWRRDKTVADIDSLETLRELIRSRQVADKADVSGMEEAAGSAEDLSTGSVVPAAGPRRGRQRKQSKSAEQAAIEEPKLGGLFAGLDD
;
A
#
# COMPACT_ATOMS: atom_id res chain seq x y z
N LEU A 1 12.22 28.27 16.39
CA LEU A 1 12.90 27.65 15.23
C LEU A 1 12.73 28.46 13.93
N ARG A 2 12.76 29.81 13.97
CA ARG A 2 12.61 30.63 12.74
C ARG A 2 13.91 30.78 11.92
N GLY A 3 15.06 30.32 12.43
CA GLY A 3 16.38 30.57 11.81
C GLY A 3 17.03 29.40 11.06
N CYS A 4 16.43 28.20 11.07
CA CYS A 4 17.09 27.00 10.52
C CYS A 4 16.53 26.52 9.17
N ALA A 5 15.42 27.10 8.71
CA ALA A 5 14.73 26.64 7.50
C ALA A 5 15.57 26.76 6.22
N GLY A 6 16.56 27.67 6.18
CA GLY A 6 17.41 27.87 5.00
C GLY A 6 18.64 26.96 4.92
N ALA A 7 19.07 26.33 6.01
CA ALA A 7 20.34 25.60 6.04
C ALA A 7 20.21 24.08 5.78
N TRP A 8 19.01 23.53 5.93
CA TRP A 8 18.76 22.08 5.81
C TRP A 8 17.41 21.85 5.13
N PRO A 9 17.35 21.92 3.78
CA PRO A 9 16.09 21.81 3.05
C PRO A 9 15.37 20.46 3.27
N GLN A 10 16.08 19.44 3.76
CA GLN A 10 15.52 18.13 4.10
C GLN A 10 14.80 18.09 5.45
N LEU A 11 15.02 19.08 6.34
CA LEU A 11 14.41 19.13 7.66
C LEU A 11 13.31 20.21 7.68
N GLN A 12 12.08 19.77 7.43
CA GLN A 12 10.91 20.65 7.38
C GLN A 12 10.01 20.47 8.60
N VAL A 13 9.42 21.57 9.06
CA VAL A 13 8.36 21.53 10.07
C VAL A 13 7.05 21.20 9.36
N ALA A 14 6.27 20.28 9.92
CA ALA A 14 4.95 19.95 9.39
C ALA A 14 4.08 21.22 9.34
N PRO A 15 3.45 21.55 8.19
CA PRO A 15 2.64 22.75 8.07
C PRO A 15 1.44 22.68 9.01
N ARG A 16 1.15 23.78 9.70
CA ARG A 16 -0.10 23.93 10.46
C ARG A 16 -1.20 24.31 9.48
N LEU A 17 -2.15 23.41 9.30
CA LEU A 17 -3.34 23.66 8.49
C LEU A 17 -4.39 24.40 9.35
N SER A 18 -5.13 25.30 8.74
CA SER A 18 -6.27 25.98 9.36
C SER A 18 -7.50 25.76 8.48
N ALA A 19 -8.63 25.44 9.10
CA ALA A 19 -9.92 25.25 8.45
C ALA A 19 -10.98 25.96 9.29
N GLY A 20 -11.89 26.68 8.62
CA GLY A 20 -12.95 27.43 9.31
C GLY A 20 -14.08 26.54 9.83
N ASP A 21 -14.27 25.37 9.22
CA ASP A 21 -15.34 24.43 9.53
C ASP A 21 -14.92 22.98 9.21
N TRP A 22 -15.88 22.06 9.41
CA TRP A 22 -15.68 20.64 9.17
C TRP A 22 -15.58 20.32 7.66
N GLU A 23 -16.25 21.07 6.80
CA GLU A 23 -16.24 20.84 5.36
C GLU A 23 -14.86 21.15 4.77
N ALA A 24 -14.25 22.28 5.13
CA ALA A 24 -12.90 22.64 4.74
C ALA A 24 -11.86 21.59 5.24
N CYS A 25 -12.05 21.06 6.44
CA CYS A 25 -11.23 19.96 6.94
C CYS A 25 -11.39 18.66 6.13
N LEU A 26 -12.60 18.32 5.66
CA LEU A 26 -12.83 17.17 4.78
C LEU A 26 -12.14 17.36 3.43
N GLN A 27 -12.19 18.56 2.86
CA GLN A 27 -11.47 18.90 1.63
C GLN A 27 -9.95 18.76 1.80
N LEU A 28 -9.39 19.27 2.91
CA LEU A 28 -7.96 19.07 3.26
C LEU A 28 -7.61 17.59 3.42
N ARG A 29 -8.52 16.77 3.98
CA ARG A 29 -8.32 15.33 4.10
C ARG A 29 -8.36 14.66 2.72
N GLN A 30 -9.23 15.08 1.81
CA GLN A 30 -9.30 14.54 0.45
C GLN A 30 -8.02 14.84 -0.35
N SER A 31 -7.46 16.05 -0.22
CA SER A 31 -6.21 16.44 -0.89
C SER A 31 -4.97 15.67 -0.39
N CYS A 32 -5.05 15.00 0.76
CA CYS A 32 -3.95 14.20 1.29
C CYS A 32 -3.50 13.09 0.32
N ARG A 33 -4.42 12.57 -0.49
CA ARG A 33 -4.11 11.48 -1.44
C ARG A 33 -3.19 11.96 -2.56
N GLU A 34 -3.46 13.14 -3.09
CA GLU A 34 -2.64 13.84 -4.10
C GLU A 34 -1.28 14.20 -3.52
N GLN A 35 -1.24 14.68 -2.28
CA GLN A 35 -0.01 14.99 -1.54
C GLN A 35 0.76 13.73 -1.07
N ARG A 36 0.25 12.53 -1.34
CA ARG A 36 0.86 11.24 -0.99
C ARG A 36 1.12 11.08 0.52
N VAL A 37 0.28 11.68 1.35
CA VAL A 37 0.29 11.53 2.82
C VAL A 37 -0.87 10.66 3.28
N GLU A 38 -0.72 9.99 4.43
CA GLU A 38 -1.72 9.04 4.95
C GLU A 38 -3.02 9.71 5.44
N GLY A 39 -3.01 11.04 5.64
CA GLY A 39 -4.12 11.82 6.16
C GLY A 39 -3.65 12.96 7.05
N LEU A 40 -4.53 13.41 7.95
CA LEU A 40 -4.30 14.55 8.83
C LEU A 40 -4.02 14.10 10.27
N MET A 41 -3.25 14.91 10.99
CA MET A 41 -3.13 14.84 12.44
C MET A 41 -3.98 15.96 13.05
N LEU A 42 -5.06 15.60 13.74
CA LEU A 42 -5.86 16.56 14.50
C LEU A 42 -5.30 16.62 15.93
N LYS A 43 -5.00 17.81 16.42
CA LYS A 43 -4.45 18.03 17.76
C LYS A 43 -5.27 19.09 18.46
N HIS A 44 -5.67 18.83 19.70
CA HIS A 44 -6.24 19.87 20.54
C HIS A 44 -5.19 20.97 20.76
N VAL A 45 -5.58 22.23 20.54
CA VAL A 45 -4.64 23.36 20.51
C VAL A 45 -3.97 23.58 21.87
N ASP A 46 -4.71 23.36 22.96
CA ASP A 46 -4.23 23.52 24.33
C ASP A 46 -3.70 22.22 24.96
N ALA A 47 -3.55 21.14 24.18
CA ALA A 47 -3.04 19.89 24.72
C ALA A 47 -1.56 20.03 25.11
N VAL A 48 -1.25 19.61 26.33
CA VAL A 48 0.13 19.44 26.80
C VAL A 48 0.73 18.20 26.13
N TYR A 49 2.05 18.20 25.94
CA TYR A 49 2.74 17.00 25.45
C TYR A 49 2.77 15.93 26.54
N GLU A 50 2.29 14.73 26.20
CA GLU A 50 2.21 13.60 27.10
C GLU A 50 3.11 12.45 26.64
N THR A 51 3.54 11.61 27.59
CA THR A 51 4.34 10.42 27.32
C THR A 51 3.49 9.16 27.41
N GLY A 52 3.81 8.15 26.60
CA GLY A 52 3.07 6.88 26.56
C GLY A 52 1.95 6.86 25.54
N ARG A 53 0.90 6.05 25.81
CA ARG A 53 -0.24 5.85 24.90
C ARG A 53 -1.48 6.56 25.45
N VAL A 54 -1.44 7.89 25.47
CA VAL A 54 -2.58 8.70 25.87
C VAL A 54 -3.51 8.90 24.68
N VAL A 55 -4.83 8.77 24.91
CA VAL A 55 -5.88 8.88 23.91
C VAL A 55 -6.68 10.15 24.16
N GLY A 56 -7.12 10.84 23.10
CA GLY A 56 -8.10 11.92 23.18
C GLY A 56 -7.59 13.30 22.76
N ALA A 57 -6.32 13.63 23.05
CA ALA A 57 -5.76 14.92 22.65
C ALA A 57 -5.41 14.97 21.17
N TRP A 58 -4.85 13.89 20.63
CA TRP A 58 -4.33 13.81 19.26
C TRP A 58 -4.97 12.64 18.51
N TRP A 59 -5.42 12.91 17.29
CA TRP A 59 -6.11 11.95 16.43
C TRP A 59 -5.40 11.82 15.09
N LYS A 60 -5.20 10.57 14.66
CA LYS A 60 -4.77 10.23 13.30
C LYS A 60 -6.02 10.12 12.44
N TRP A 61 -6.28 11.12 11.62
CA TRP A 61 -7.44 11.15 10.74
C TRP A 61 -7.02 10.75 9.32
N LYS A 62 -6.90 9.44 9.11
CA LYS A 62 -6.40 8.83 7.87
C LYS A 62 -7.41 8.94 6.73
N ILE A 63 -6.96 8.98 5.48
CA ILE A 63 -7.83 8.86 4.31
C ILE A 63 -8.41 7.44 4.20
N GLU A 64 -9.52 7.30 3.47
CA GLU A 64 -10.12 5.99 3.21
C GLU A 64 -9.15 5.10 2.41
N PRO A 65 -8.97 3.81 2.75
CA PRO A 65 -8.23 2.89 1.89
C PRO A 65 -8.92 2.71 0.52
N PHE A 66 -8.19 2.12 -0.41
CA PHE A 66 -8.79 1.55 -1.60
C PHE A 66 -9.34 0.16 -1.30
N HIS A 67 -10.36 -0.26 -2.05
CA HIS A 67 -10.99 -1.56 -1.91
C HIS A 67 -10.90 -2.36 -3.21
N CYS A 68 -10.85 -3.69 -3.10
CA CYS A 68 -10.89 -4.64 -4.21
C CYS A 68 -11.55 -5.93 -3.74
N ASP A 69 -12.54 -6.42 -4.47
CA ASP A 69 -13.12 -7.74 -4.24
C ASP A 69 -12.27 -8.80 -4.93
N ALA A 70 -11.82 -9.81 -4.17
CA ALA A 70 -10.86 -10.81 -4.62
C ALA A 70 -11.14 -12.18 -4.02
N VAL A 71 -10.75 -13.24 -4.74
CA VAL A 71 -10.98 -14.63 -4.32
C VAL A 71 -9.74 -15.21 -3.63
N LEU A 72 -9.94 -16.04 -2.61
CA LEU A 72 -8.88 -16.81 -1.96
C LEU A 72 -8.35 -17.89 -2.92
N LEU A 73 -7.05 -17.89 -3.20
CA LEU A 73 -6.39 -18.88 -4.05
C LEU A 73 -5.47 -19.82 -3.27
N TYR A 74 -4.69 -19.25 -2.35
CA TYR A 74 -3.73 -20.02 -1.56
C TYR A 74 -3.80 -19.64 -0.10
N ALA A 75 -3.49 -20.62 0.74
CA ALA A 75 -3.41 -20.42 2.17
C ALA A 75 -2.15 -21.08 2.75
N GLN A 76 -1.56 -20.43 3.74
CA GLN A 76 -0.43 -20.93 4.51
C GLN A 76 -0.77 -20.86 6.00
N ARG A 77 -0.23 -21.82 6.75
CA ARG A 77 -0.35 -21.84 8.21
C ARG A 77 0.34 -20.64 8.83
N GLY A 78 -0.27 -20.10 9.87
CA GLY A 78 0.33 -19.04 10.66
C GLY A 78 1.58 -19.50 11.39
N HIS A 79 2.17 -18.56 12.12
CA HIS A 79 3.36 -18.79 12.95
C HIS A 79 3.04 -18.51 14.43
N GLY A 80 3.85 -19.05 15.33
CA GLY A 80 3.72 -18.82 16.78
C GLY A 80 2.36 -19.25 17.34
N ARG A 81 1.65 -18.35 18.02
CA ARG A 81 0.34 -18.62 18.67
C ARG A 81 -0.72 -19.15 17.70
N ARG A 82 -0.61 -18.86 16.40
CA ARG A 82 -1.58 -19.29 15.37
C ARG A 82 -1.05 -20.39 14.45
N ALA A 83 0.00 -21.11 14.84
CA ALA A 83 0.61 -22.15 14.00
C ALA A 83 -0.34 -23.29 13.58
N GLY A 84 -1.38 -23.56 14.36
CA GLY A 84 -2.37 -24.59 14.06
C GLY A 84 -3.42 -24.20 13.01
N LYS A 85 -3.46 -22.94 12.57
CA LYS A 85 -4.51 -22.38 11.71
C LYS A 85 -3.94 -21.78 10.43
N TYR A 86 -4.70 -21.82 9.34
CA TYR A 86 -4.41 -21.01 8.16
C TYR A 86 -4.73 -19.55 8.45
N THR A 87 -3.72 -18.68 8.33
CA THR A 87 -3.87 -17.24 8.62
C THR A 87 -3.12 -16.35 7.66
N GLU A 88 -2.41 -16.94 6.70
CA GLU A 88 -1.76 -16.20 5.64
C GLU A 88 -2.46 -16.56 4.33
N PHE A 89 -3.10 -15.58 3.70
CA PHE A 89 -3.98 -15.80 2.57
C PHE A 89 -3.48 -15.04 1.36
N THR A 90 -3.39 -15.74 0.22
CA THR A 90 -3.08 -15.13 -1.08
C THR A 90 -4.36 -15.04 -1.89
N PHE A 91 -4.64 -13.83 -2.36
CA PHE A 91 -5.85 -13.48 -3.09
C PHE A 91 -5.55 -13.23 -4.56
N GLY A 92 -6.50 -13.63 -5.39
CA GLY A 92 -6.49 -13.42 -6.83
C GLY A 92 -7.61 -12.54 -7.34
N VAL A 93 -7.35 -11.91 -8.47
CA VAL A 93 -8.31 -11.14 -9.27
C VAL A 93 -8.40 -11.75 -10.66
N ARG A 94 -9.44 -11.39 -11.41
CA ARG A 94 -9.64 -11.88 -12.77
C ARG A 94 -8.66 -11.24 -13.76
N SER A 95 -8.07 -12.06 -14.63
CA SER A 95 -7.22 -11.64 -15.75
C SER A 95 -7.63 -12.42 -16.99
N GLY A 96 -8.49 -11.82 -17.83
CA GLY A 96 -9.19 -12.55 -18.89
C GLY A 96 -10.06 -13.64 -18.29
N ASP A 97 -9.84 -14.88 -18.74
CA ASP A 97 -10.54 -16.09 -18.27
C ASP A 97 -9.83 -16.80 -17.12
N THR A 98 -8.73 -16.22 -16.62
CA THR A 98 -7.90 -16.82 -15.57
C THR A 98 -7.92 -15.98 -14.29
N LEU A 99 -7.48 -16.59 -13.19
CA LEU A 99 -7.26 -15.91 -11.92
C LEU A 99 -5.76 -15.70 -11.72
N VAL A 100 -5.37 -14.48 -11.33
CA VAL A 100 -3.96 -14.15 -11.05
C VAL A 100 -3.80 -13.64 -9.63
N PRO A 101 -2.83 -14.16 -8.86
CA PRO A 101 -2.52 -13.66 -7.53
C PRO A 101 -2.05 -12.20 -7.58
N PHE A 102 -2.56 -11.37 -6.67
CA PHE A 102 -2.17 -9.96 -6.60
C PHE A 102 -1.83 -9.47 -5.19
N ALA A 103 -2.41 -10.06 -4.14
CA ALA A 103 -2.22 -9.60 -2.77
C ALA A 103 -2.10 -10.77 -1.79
N LYS A 104 -1.33 -10.57 -0.71
CA LYS A 104 -1.28 -11.45 0.45
C LYS A 104 -1.72 -10.68 1.69
N ALA A 105 -2.68 -11.20 2.45
CA ALA A 105 -3.16 -10.56 3.67
C ALA A 105 -3.18 -11.55 4.86
N TYR A 106 -3.00 -10.98 6.06
CA TYR A 106 -2.79 -11.72 7.31
C TYR A 106 -3.74 -11.30 8.43
N SER A 107 -4.54 -10.25 8.19
CA SER A 107 -5.33 -9.56 9.19
C SER A 107 -6.67 -9.14 8.60
N GLY A 108 -7.63 -8.85 9.49
CA GLY A 108 -8.96 -8.36 9.12
C GLY A 108 -10.10 -9.31 9.43
N LEU A 109 -9.81 -10.59 9.68
CA LEU A 109 -10.81 -11.57 10.11
C LEU A 109 -10.91 -11.66 11.63
N THR A 110 -12.14 -11.84 12.11
CA THR A 110 -12.42 -12.23 13.50
C THR A 110 -11.99 -13.68 13.76
N ASN A 111 -11.86 -14.07 15.04
CA ASN A 111 -11.47 -15.46 15.36
C ASN A 111 -12.49 -16.49 14.84
N ALA A 112 -13.79 -16.17 14.88
CA ALA A 112 -14.85 -17.04 14.35
C ALA A 112 -14.71 -17.22 12.83
N GLU A 113 -14.49 -16.13 12.09
CA GLU A 113 -14.27 -16.20 10.64
C GLU A 113 -12.99 -16.98 10.29
N ILE A 114 -11.92 -16.82 11.07
CA ILE A 114 -10.69 -17.60 10.87
C ILE A 114 -10.97 -19.10 11.03
N GLU A 115 -11.82 -19.52 11.97
CA GLU A 115 -12.17 -20.92 12.15
C GLU A 115 -13.01 -21.48 11.00
N GLU A 116 -13.95 -20.70 10.48
CA GLU A 116 -14.74 -21.06 9.30
C GLU A 116 -13.85 -21.20 8.06
N VAL A 117 -12.98 -20.21 7.82
CA VAL A 117 -12.04 -20.23 6.68
C VAL A 117 -11.04 -21.37 6.81
N ASP A 118 -10.50 -21.63 8.00
CA ASP A 118 -9.59 -22.77 8.26
C ASP A 118 -10.26 -24.12 7.96
N ARG A 119 -11.54 -24.28 8.32
CA ARG A 119 -12.32 -25.49 7.99
C ARG A 119 -12.49 -25.63 6.49
N PHE A 120 -12.96 -24.57 5.83
CA PHE A 120 -13.13 -24.56 4.37
C PHE A 120 -11.83 -24.93 3.66
N ILE A 121 -10.70 -24.34 4.06
CA ILE A 121 -9.40 -24.61 3.45
C ILE A 121 -9.02 -26.09 3.59
N ARG A 122 -9.22 -26.69 4.76
CA ARG A 122 -8.92 -28.11 5.00
C ARG A 122 -9.75 -29.03 4.10
N ASP A 123 -11.02 -28.70 3.92
CA ASP A 123 -11.97 -29.52 3.16
C ASP A 123 -11.84 -29.30 1.64
N ASN A 124 -11.25 -28.18 1.21
CA ASN A 124 -11.19 -27.76 -0.20
C ASN A 124 -9.77 -27.45 -0.69
N THR A 125 -8.75 -28.04 -0.05
CA THR A 125 -7.37 -28.00 -0.54
C THR A 125 -7.26 -28.86 -1.79
N LEU A 126 -6.73 -28.30 -2.88
CA LEU A 126 -6.50 -29.01 -4.14
C LEU A 126 -5.10 -29.64 -4.16
N GLU A 127 -4.07 -28.83 -3.92
CA GLU A 127 -2.67 -29.25 -3.96
C GLU A 127 -1.88 -28.59 -2.82
N ARG A 128 -0.71 -29.16 -2.50
CA ARG A 128 0.20 -28.63 -1.48
C ARG A 128 1.60 -28.42 -2.04
N PHE A 129 2.14 -27.24 -1.78
CA PHE A 129 3.47 -26.80 -2.17
C PHE A 129 4.26 -26.41 -0.93
N GLY A 130 4.81 -27.43 -0.25
CA GLY A 130 5.45 -27.24 1.05
C GLY A 130 4.49 -26.63 2.07
N PRO A 131 4.76 -25.42 2.62
CA PRO A 131 3.91 -24.78 3.62
C PRO A 131 2.63 -24.15 3.03
N VAL A 132 2.55 -24.01 1.70
CA VAL A 132 1.44 -23.35 1.00
C VAL A 132 0.48 -24.41 0.45
N SER A 133 -0.82 -24.19 0.59
CA SER A 133 -1.88 -25.04 0.01
C SER A 133 -2.65 -24.24 -1.03
N SER A 134 -2.87 -24.80 -2.23
CA SER A 134 -3.86 -24.26 -3.17
C SER A 134 -5.25 -24.68 -2.74
N VAL A 135 -6.20 -23.78 -2.88
CA VAL A 135 -7.57 -23.93 -2.37
C VAL A 135 -8.53 -23.71 -3.52
N ARG A 136 -9.65 -24.43 -3.52
CA ARG A 136 -10.73 -24.18 -4.48
C ARG A 136 -11.18 -22.72 -4.37
N ALA A 137 -11.13 -22.01 -5.49
CA ALA A 137 -11.43 -20.59 -5.56
C ALA A 137 -12.94 -20.38 -5.42
N GLU A 138 -13.41 -20.16 -4.20
CA GLU A 138 -14.84 -19.90 -3.91
C GLU A 138 -15.04 -18.75 -2.92
N LEU A 139 -14.15 -18.63 -1.94
CA LEU A 139 -14.30 -17.62 -0.90
C LEU A 139 -13.85 -16.25 -1.41
N VAL A 140 -14.81 -15.31 -1.51
CA VAL A 140 -14.57 -13.93 -1.93
C VAL A 140 -14.46 -13.00 -0.73
N PHE A 141 -13.48 -12.10 -0.76
CA PHE A 141 -13.22 -11.13 0.28
C PHE A 141 -13.02 -9.74 -0.33
N GLU A 142 -13.48 -8.73 0.39
CA GLU A 142 -13.12 -7.36 0.09
C GLU A 142 -11.79 -7.07 0.80
N LEU A 143 -10.80 -6.65 0.03
CA LEU A 143 -9.48 -6.26 0.52
C LEU A 143 -9.36 -4.75 0.54
N ALA A 144 -8.87 -4.22 1.66
CA ALA A 144 -8.51 -2.82 1.80
C ALA A 144 -6.98 -2.64 1.70
N PHE A 145 -6.50 -1.62 1.00
CA PHE A 145 -5.07 -1.33 0.83
C PHE A 145 -4.79 0.18 0.69
N GLU A 146 -3.55 0.60 0.93
CA GLU A 146 -3.15 2.02 0.87
C GLU A 146 -2.79 2.49 -0.55
N GLY A 147 -2.32 1.57 -1.39
CA GLY A 147 -2.00 1.89 -2.77
C GLY A 147 -1.44 0.73 -3.57
N LEU A 148 -1.35 0.95 -4.88
CA LEU A 148 -0.85 0.00 -5.87
C LEU A 148 0.33 0.62 -6.63
N GLN A 149 1.24 -0.23 -7.08
CA GLN A 149 2.37 0.15 -7.93
C GLN A 149 2.62 -0.94 -8.97
N LEU A 150 3.09 -0.56 -10.15
CA LEU A 150 3.55 -1.55 -11.14
C LEU A 150 4.84 -2.23 -10.63
N SER A 151 4.91 -3.55 -10.78
CA SER A 151 6.05 -4.35 -10.34
C SER A 151 6.26 -5.57 -11.24
N PRO A 152 7.45 -5.73 -11.86
CA PRO A 152 7.76 -6.89 -12.68
C PRO A 152 8.00 -8.16 -11.85
N ARG A 153 8.06 -8.06 -10.52
CA ARG A 153 8.32 -9.19 -9.62
C ARG A 153 7.08 -10.05 -9.37
N HIS A 154 5.89 -9.54 -9.66
CA HIS A 154 4.62 -10.22 -9.37
C HIS A 154 3.96 -10.63 -10.69
N LYS A 155 3.31 -11.80 -10.72
CA LYS A 155 2.62 -12.31 -11.92
C LYS A 155 1.51 -11.37 -12.41
N SER A 156 0.83 -10.71 -11.49
CA SER A 156 -0.15 -9.65 -11.80
C SER A 156 0.48 -8.40 -12.44
N GLY A 157 1.79 -8.21 -12.29
CA GLY A 157 2.47 -6.96 -12.63
C GLY A 157 2.23 -5.85 -11.60
N ILE A 158 1.64 -6.14 -10.43
CA ILE A 158 1.23 -5.15 -9.42
C ILE A 158 1.76 -5.53 -8.03
N ALA A 159 2.33 -4.55 -7.32
CA ALA A 159 2.65 -4.60 -5.90
C ALA A 159 1.61 -3.83 -5.09
N VAL A 160 1.12 -4.43 -4.00
CA VAL A 160 0.06 -3.87 -3.15
C VAL A 160 0.64 -3.43 -1.80
N ARG A 161 0.32 -2.21 -1.36
CA ARG A 161 0.79 -1.66 -0.07
C ARG A 161 -0.24 -1.88 1.03
N PHE A 162 0.20 -2.54 2.10
CA PHE A 162 -0.59 -2.85 3.30
C PHE A 162 -1.99 -3.42 3.01
N PRO A 163 -2.09 -4.50 2.21
CA PRO A 163 -3.35 -5.23 2.04
C PRO A 163 -3.81 -5.83 3.37
N ARG A 164 -5.09 -5.66 3.67
CA ARG A 164 -5.80 -6.28 4.79
C ARG A 164 -7.19 -6.70 4.34
N ILE A 165 -7.76 -7.70 4.99
CA ILE A 165 -9.14 -8.10 4.73
C ILE A 165 -10.04 -7.04 5.37
N SER A 166 -10.91 -6.45 4.57
CA SER A 166 -11.93 -5.50 5.01
C SER A 166 -13.14 -6.26 5.55
N ARG A 167 -13.66 -7.19 4.74
CA ARG A 167 -14.78 -8.08 5.11
C ARG A 167 -14.85 -9.32 4.22
N TRP A 168 -15.49 -10.36 4.71
CA TRP A 168 -15.86 -11.53 3.91
C TRP A 168 -17.14 -11.26 3.10
N ARG A 169 -17.05 -11.34 1.78
CA ARG A 169 -18.15 -11.12 0.83
C ARG A 169 -18.91 -12.41 0.54
N ARG A 170 -19.72 -12.85 1.51
CA ARG A 170 -20.63 -14.01 1.34
C ARG A 170 -21.75 -13.75 0.32
N ASP A 171 -21.94 -12.49 -0.06
CA ASP A 171 -22.90 -12.01 -1.04
C ASP A 171 -22.39 -12.10 -2.49
N LYS A 172 -21.11 -12.41 -2.71
CA LYS A 172 -20.47 -12.43 -4.04
C LYS A 172 -19.90 -13.78 -4.40
N THR A 173 -19.86 -14.06 -5.71
CA THR A 173 -19.20 -15.22 -6.29
C THR A 173 -17.90 -14.82 -6.98
N VAL A 174 -17.14 -15.81 -7.46
CA VAL A 174 -15.90 -15.57 -8.22
C VAL A 174 -16.14 -14.76 -9.49
N ALA A 175 -17.34 -14.82 -10.08
CA ALA A 175 -17.67 -14.01 -11.25
C ALA A 175 -17.76 -12.51 -10.94
N ASP A 176 -18.01 -12.15 -9.67
CA ASP A 176 -18.26 -10.77 -9.21
C ASP A 176 -17.01 -10.07 -8.67
N ILE A 177 -15.84 -10.72 -8.75
CA ILE A 177 -14.57 -10.16 -8.28
C ILE A 177 -14.02 -9.13 -9.27
N ASP A 178 -13.17 -8.24 -8.74
CA ASP A 178 -12.51 -7.24 -9.57
C ASP A 178 -11.52 -7.85 -10.54
N SER A 179 -11.21 -7.08 -11.59
CA SER A 179 -10.26 -7.47 -12.62
C SER A 179 -8.91 -6.80 -12.42
N LEU A 180 -7.88 -7.44 -12.98
CA LEU A 180 -6.54 -6.86 -13.04
C LEU A 180 -6.52 -5.52 -13.80
N GLU A 181 -7.40 -5.36 -14.79
CA GLU A 181 -7.53 -4.11 -15.54
C GLU A 181 -8.09 -2.99 -14.65
N THR A 182 -9.08 -3.28 -13.81
CA THR A 182 -9.61 -2.34 -12.81
C THR A 182 -8.49 -1.82 -11.90
N LEU A 183 -7.60 -2.71 -11.46
CA LEU A 183 -6.45 -2.34 -10.62
C LEU A 183 -5.40 -1.52 -11.38
N ARG A 184 -5.17 -1.81 -12.67
CA ARG A 184 -4.26 -1.00 -13.51
C ARG A 184 -4.82 0.38 -13.77
N GLU A 185 -6.13 0.50 -13.96
CA GLU A 185 -6.78 1.80 -14.12
C GLU A 185 -6.66 2.66 -12.86
N LEU A 186 -6.75 2.04 -11.68
CA LEU A 186 -6.50 2.72 -10.41
C LEU A 186 -5.05 3.24 -10.29
N ILE A 187 -4.08 2.55 -10.90
CA ILE A 187 -2.69 3.04 -10.98
C ILE A 187 -2.58 4.19 -11.99
N ARG A 188 -3.17 4.05 -13.18
CA ARG A 188 -3.10 5.05 -14.25
C ARG A 188 -3.73 6.37 -13.84
N SER A 189 -4.93 6.33 -13.28
CA SER A 189 -5.64 7.53 -12.82
C SER A 189 -4.81 8.33 -11.82
N ARG A 190 -4.04 7.63 -10.96
CA ARG A 190 -3.10 8.27 -10.04
C ARG A 190 -1.88 8.88 -10.71
N GLN A 191 -1.30 8.21 -11.70
CA GLN A 191 -0.16 8.75 -12.46
C GLN A 191 -0.54 9.97 -13.31
N VAL A 192 -1.78 10.02 -13.81
CA VAL A 192 -2.28 11.19 -14.55
C VAL A 192 -2.43 12.39 -13.61
N ALA A 193 -3.01 12.19 -12.42
CA ALA A 193 -3.07 13.23 -11.38
C ALA A 193 -1.65 13.75 -11.04
N ASP A 194 -0.70 12.84 -10.85
CA ASP A 194 0.70 13.21 -10.57
C ASP A 194 1.33 14.07 -11.68
N LYS A 195 1.01 13.83 -12.96
CA LYS A 195 1.60 14.56 -14.09
C LYS A 195 0.98 15.96 -14.26
N ALA A 196 -0.31 16.10 -14.00
CA ALA A 196 -1.02 17.38 -14.09
C ALA A 196 -0.49 18.39 -13.07
N ASP A 197 -0.18 17.94 -11.85
CA ASP A 197 0.37 18.78 -10.78
C ASP A 197 1.79 19.29 -11.10
N VAL A 198 2.63 18.47 -11.75
CA VAL A 198 3.98 18.86 -12.16
C VAL A 198 3.95 19.91 -13.27
N SER A 199 3.06 19.79 -14.26
CA SER A 199 2.93 20.79 -15.32
C SER A 199 2.42 22.15 -14.84
N GLY A 200 1.52 22.17 -13.84
CA GLY A 200 1.04 23.42 -13.23
C GLY A 200 2.11 24.16 -12.42
N MET A 201 3.09 23.43 -11.87
CA MET A 201 4.26 24.02 -11.21
C MET A 201 5.31 24.56 -12.20
N GLU A 202 5.50 23.92 -13.35
CA GLU A 202 6.42 24.41 -14.39
C GLU A 202 5.91 25.69 -15.09
N GLU A 203 4.59 25.81 -15.35
CA GLU A 203 4.02 27.05 -15.91
C GLU A 203 4.11 28.24 -14.94
N ALA A 204 3.95 28.01 -13.63
CA ALA A 204 4.11 29.04 -12.61
C ALA A 204 5.56 29.52 -12.43
N ALA A 205 6.55 28.67 -12.75
CA ALA A 205 7.97 29.02 -12.70
C ALA A 205 8.46 29.78 -13.95
N GLY A 206 7.75 29.71 -15.08
CA GLY A 206 8.11 30.37 -16.34
C GLY A 206 7.89 31.88 -16.41
N SER A 207 7.39 32.51 -15.33
CA SER A 207 7.07 33.96 -15.30
C SER A 207 8.04 34.81 -14.46
N ALA A 208 9.16 34.25 -14.00
CA ALA A 208 10.10 34.95 -13.12
C ALA A 208 11.56 34.82 -13.58
N GLU A 209 11.87 35.30 -14.79
CA GLU A 209 13.24 35.56 -15.24
C GLU A 209 13.33 37.01 -15.72
N ASP A 210 13.58 37.94 -14.79
CA ASP A 210 14.39 39.13 -15.08
C ASP A 210 14.97 39.71 -13.78
N LEU A 211 16.29 39.57 -13.60
CA LEU A 211 17.22 40.61 -13.13
C LEU A 211 18.57 39.99 -12.73
N SER A 212 19.60 40.49 -13.41
CA SER A 212 20.99 40.04 -13.34
C SER A 212 21.82 40.66 -12.20
N THR A 213 22.99 40.05 -12.00
CA THR A 213 24.32 40.62 -11.70
C THR A 213 24.88 40.45 -10.27
N GLY A 214 26.06 39.81 -10.17
CA GLY A 214 26.93 39.90 -8.99
C GLY A 214 28.06 38.85 -8.86
N SER A 215 29.16 39.06 -9.60
CA SER A 215 30.53 38.51 -9.54
C SER A 215 30.98 37.70 -8.28
N VAL A 216 31.44 36.44 -8.39
CA VAL A 216 32.85 35.86 -8.43
C VAL A 216 33.77 36.34 -7.27
N VAL A 217 34.50 35.53 -6.43
CA VAL A 217 35.66 34.60 -6.67
C VAL A 217 35.98 33.71 -5.39
N PRO A 218 37.04 32.85 -5.24
CA PRO A 218 36.94 31.37 -5.12
C PRO A 218 37.78 30.67 -3.98
N ALA A 219 38.02 29.35 -4.14
CA ALA A 219 39.08 28.48 -3.56
C ALA A 219 38.85 27.84 -2.16
N ALA A 220 39.27 26.61 -1.81
CA ALA A 220 39.89 25.46 -2.47
C ALA A 220 39.87 24.25 -1.49
N GLY A 221 40.08 23.02 -1.99
CA GLY A 221 40.80 21.96 -1.24
C GLY A 221 40.11 20.58 -1.12
N PRO A 222 40.89 19.47 -1.10
CA PRO A 222 40.52 18.22 -1.77
C PRO A 222 39.82 17.17 -0.90
N ARG A 223 39.10 16.29 -1.61
CA ARG A 223 38.47 15.05 -1.15
C ARG A 223 39.48 14.10 -0.50
N ARG A 224 39.11 13.50 0.64
CA ARG A 224 39.61 12.19 1.06
C ARG A 224 38.43 11.27 1.38
N GLY A 225 38.43 10.12 0.71
CA GLY A 225 37.42 9.10 0.83
C GLY A 225 37.41 8.45 2.21
N ARG A 226 36.22 8.00 2.61
CA ARG A 226 36.08 7.01 3.66
C ARG A 226 35.11 5.96 3.15
N GLN A 227 35.66 4.81 2.75
CA GLN A 227 34.92 3.58 2.57
C GLN A 227 34.14 3.30 3.86
N ARG A 228 32.82 3.14 3.76
CA ARG A 228 32.03 2.57 4.84
C ARG A 228 31.54 1.20 4.39
N LYS A 229 32.09 0.18 5.05
CA LYS A 229 31.69 -1.22 4.98
C LYS A 229 30.22 -1.39 5.37
N GLN A 230 29.65 -2.43 4.78
CA GLN A 230 28.31 -2.97 4.89
C GLN A 230 27.71 -2.98 6.31
N SER A 231 26.41 -2.75 6.37
CA SER A 231 25.51 -3.41 7.31
C SER A 231 24.24 -3.79 6.56
N LYS A 232 24.16 -5.06 6.13
CA LYS A 232 22.91 -5.73 5.74
C LYS A 232 22.02 -5.79 6.98
N SER A 233 20.81 -5.25 6.90
CA SER A 233 19.71 -5.55 7.84
C SER A 233 18.39 -5.06 7.23
N ALA A 234 17.30 -5.79 7.53
CA ALA A 234 15.93 -5.68 7.02
C ALA A 234 15.67 -6.38 5.67
N GLU A 235 15.63 -7.70 5.80
CA GLU A 235 15.01 -8.70 4.93
C GLU A 235 13.58 -8.28 4.51
N GLN A 236 13.45 -7.76 3.29
CA GLN A 236 12.21 -7.76 2.54
C GLN A 236 12.19 -9.09 1.77
N ALA A 237 11.42 -10.06 2.26
CA ALA A 237 11.18 -11.29 1.54
C ALA A 237 10.47 -10.96 0.21
N ALA A 238 11.26 -11.01 -0.86
CA ALA A 238 10.75 -11.15 -2.21
C ALA A 238 9.87 -12.40 -2.25
N ILE A 239 8.79 -12.32 -3.00
CA ILE A 239 7.88 -13.41 -3.27
C ILE A 239 8.64 -14.47 -4.08
N GLU A 240 9.18 -15.49 -3.43
CA GLU A 240 9.46 -16.76 -4.08
C GLU A 240 8.23 -17.65 -3.96
N GLU A 241 7.39 -17.59 -5.00
CA GLU A 241 6.38 -18.62 -5.25
C GLU A 241 7.05 -19.90 -5.77
N PRO A 242 6.49 -21.09 -5.46
CA PRO A 242 6.97 -22.34 -6.02
C PRO A 242 6.89 -22.32 -7.56
N LYS A 243 7.98 -22.73 -8.23
CA LYS A 243 8.04 -22.86 -9.69
C LYS A 243 7.15 -24.03 -10.12
N LEU A 244 5.91 -23.74 -10.51
CA LEU A 244 5.02 -24.67 -11.20
C LEU A 244 5.44 -24.75 -12.67
N GLY A 245 6.05 -25.87 -13.05
CA GLY A 245 6.18 -26.27 -14.46
C GLY A 245 4.79 -26.52 -15.05
N GLY A 246 4.61 -26.11 -16.31
CA GLY A 246 3.31 -25.99 -16.95
C GLY A 246 2.50 -27.29 -17.02
N LEU A 247 1.18 -27.14 -16.82
CA LEU A 247 0.13 -28.06 -17.27
C LEU A 247 -1.22 -27.36 -17.09
N PHE A 248 -1.59 -26.54 -18.06
CA PHE A 248 -2.98 -26.29 -18.42
C PHE A 248 -3.02 -26.19 -19.94
N ALA A 249 -3.11 -27.36 -20.57
CA ALA A 249 -3.52 -27.52 -21.95
C ALA A 249 -4.70 -28.51 -21.94
N GLY A 250 -5.83 -28.07 -22.51
CA GLY A 250 -6.91 -28.94 -22.99
C GLY A 250 -8.00 -29.27 -21.98
N LEU A 251 -9.11 -28.53 -22.05
CA LEU A 251 -10.45 -29.07 -21.84
C LEU A 251 -11.36 -28.44 -22.90
N ASP A 252 -11.32 -29.03 -24.10
CA ASP A 252 -12.45 -29.05 -25.03
C ASP A 252 -13.12 -30.42 -24.83
N ASP A 253 -14.37 -30.40 -24.35
CA ASP A 253 -15.53 -31.24 -24.73
C ASP A 253 -16.67 -31.05 -23.71
#